data_AF-A0A6A6DY15-F1
#
_entry.id   AF-A0A6A6DY15-F1
#
_cell.length_a   1.000
_cell.length_b   1.000
_cell.length_c   1.000
_cell.angle_alpha   90.00
_cell.angle_beta   90.00
_cell.angle_gamma   90.00
#
_symmetry.space_group_name_H-M   'P 1'
#
loop_
_entity.id
_entity.type
_entity.pdbx_description
1 polymer ?
#
loop_
_entity_poly.entity_id
_entity_poly.type
_entity_poly.pdbx_seq_one_letter_code
_entity_poly.pdbx_strand_id
1 'polypeptide(L)' 'ESDGKLSGSKKSVVDDERDFFKITEINFTLYYQPLIPCVNRLRRKVFPGGGRWRDPNPKLYLEMKEILRAAQDDLKELEG' A
#
# COMPACT_ATOMS: atom_id res chain seq x y z
N GLU A 1 28.24 -3.55 2.53
CA GLU A 1 26.85 -3.97 2.73
C GLU A 1 26.14 -3.82 1.39
N SER A 2 25.52 -4.87 0.85
CA SER A 2 25.04 -4.89 -0.55
C SER A 2 23.52 -4.64 -0.59
N ASP A 3 23.12 -3.68 -1.42
CA ASP A 3 21.73 -3.22 -1.64
C ASP A 3 20.70 -4.35 -1.87
N GLY A 4 21.15 -5.54 -2.29
CA GLY A 4 20.30 -6.72 -2.45
C GLY A 4 19.70 -7.26 -1.14
N LYS A 5 20.39 -7.12 0.00
CA LYS A 5 19.90 -7.62 1.30
C LYS A 5 18.76 -6.76 1.86
N LEU A 6 18.82 -5.45 1.64
CA LEU A 6 17.77 -4.49 2.03
C LEU A 6 16.50 -4.66 1.20
N SER A 7 16.67 -4.98 -0.09
CA SER A 7 15.54 -5.25 -1.00
C SER A 7 14.76 -6.50 -0.57
N GLY A 8 15.44 -7.58 -0.16
CA GLY A 8 14.79 -8.81 0.31
C GLY A 8 13.97 -8.62 1.60
N SER A 9 14.53 -7.95 2.61
CA SER A 9 13.85 -7.72 3.89
C SER A 9 12.67 -6.74 3.79
N LYS A 10 12.80 -5.66 3.01
CA LYS A 10 11.68 -4.71 2.81
C LYS A 10 10.56 -5.29 1.96
N LYS A 11 10.89 -6.23 1.06
CA LYS A 11 9.94 -6.91 0.21
C LYS A 11 9.01 -7.83 1.02
N SER A 12 9.55 -8.63 1.94
CA SER A 12 8.74 -9.53 2.79
C SER A 12 7.66 -8.81 3.61
N VAL A 13 7.97 -7.59 4.09
CA VAL A 13 7.09 -6.80 4.97
C VAL A 13 5.92 -6.15 4.22
N VAL A 14 6.16 -5.69 2.98
CA VAL A 14 5.13 -5.04 2.17
C VAL A 14 4.31 -6.07 1.38
N ASP A 15 4.80 -7.30 1.21
CA ASP A 15 4.13 -8.38 0.50
C ASP A 15 3.10 -9.15 1.34
N ASP A 16 3.24 -9.25 2.68
CA ASP A 16 2.23 -9.86 3.55
C ASP A 16 1.26 -8.81 4.10
N GLU A 17 -0.04 -9.01 3.88
CA GLU A 17 -1.06 -8.01 4.26
C GLU A 17 -1.16 -7.84 5.78
N ARG A 18 -1.00 -8.93 6.54
CA ARG A 18 -1.12 -8.89 8.00
C ARG A 18 0.07 -8.17 8.62
N ASP A 19 1.27 -8.41 8.11
CA ASP A 19 2.46 -7.72 8.57
C ASP A 19 2.44 -6.24 8.16
N PHE A 20 1.94 -5.94 6.95
CA PHE A 20 1.71 -4.57 6.51
C PHE A 20 0.75 -3.83 7.46
N PHE A 21 -0.41 -4.42 7.79
CA PHE A 21 -1.38 -3.81 8.71
C PHE A 21 -0.76 -3.54 10.09
N LYS A 22 -0.11 -4.54 10.70
CA LYS A 22 0.55 -4.39 12.00
C LYS A 22 1.58 -3.26 12.00
N ILE A 23 2.38 -3.16 10.94
CA ILE A 23 3.39 -2.12 10.82
C ILE A 23 2.73 -0.75 10.63
N THR A 24 1.67 -0.66 9.82
CA THR A 24 0.95 0.59 9.65
C THR A 24 0.24 1.04 10.93
N GLU A 25 -0.35 0.14 11.72
CA GLU A 25 -0.94 0.51 13.02
C GLU A 25 0.10 1.05 14.00
N ILE A 26 1.30 0.45 14.02
CA ILE A 26 2.37 0.86 14.93
C ILE A 26 3.01 2.19 14.49
N ASN A 27 3.17 2.42 13.19
CA ASN A 27 3.93 3.56 12.67
C ASN A 27 3.07 4.75 12.25
N PHE A 28 1.79 4.54 11.94
CA PHE A 28 0.92 5.64 11.56
C PHE A 28 0.45 6.36 12.82
N THR A 29 0.63 7.68 12.85
CA THR A 29 0.03 8.51 13.90
C THR A 29 -1.49 8.50 13.76
N LEU A 30 -2.21 8.88 14.83
CA LEU A 30 -3.68 8.94 14.83
C LEU A 30 -4.27 9.68 13.62
N TYR A 31 -3.60 10.75 13.19
CA TYR A 31 -3.98 11.53 12.00
C TYR A 31 -3.92 10.72 10.69
N TYR A 32 -2.97 9.79 10.56
CA TYR A 32 -2.78 9.00 9.35
C TYR A 32 -3.49 7.64 9.38
N GLN A 33 -4.02 7.20 10.53
CA GLN A 33 -4.73 5.92 10.61
C GLN A 33 -5.89 5.75 9.61
N PRO A 34 -6.70 6.78 9.29
CA PRO A 34 -7.74 6.69 8.25
C PRO A 34 -7.18 6.33 6.86
N LEU A 35 -5.88 6.55 6.60
CA LEU A 35 -5.25 6.23 5.32
C LEU A 35 -4.84 4.77 5.19
N ILE A 36 -4.79 3.99 6.28
CA ILE A 36 -4.41 2.57 6.26
C ILE A 36 -5.18 1.77 5.18
N PRO A 37 -6.53 1.84 5.08
CA PRO A 37 -7.28 1.13 4.04
C PRO A 37 -6.90 1.58 2.62
N CYS A 38 -6.65 2.88 2.41
CA CYS A 38 -6.22 3.43 1.11
C CYS A 38 -4.84 2.89 0.71
N VAL A 39 -3.87 2.93 1.62
CA VAL A 39 -2.51 2.45 1.35
C VAL A 39 -2.50 0.94 1.14
N ASN A 40 -3.34 0.18 1.85
CA ASN A 40 -3.47 -1.26 1.62
C ASN A 40 -4.07 -1.58 0.23
N ARG A 41 -5.07 -0.81 -0.23
CA ARG A 41 -5.61 -0.93 -1.61
C ARG A 41 -4.52 -0.66 -2.66
N LEU A 42 -3.73 0.41 -2.48
CA LEU A 42 -2.58 0.70 -3.36
C LEU A 42 -1.56 -0.42 -3.34
N ARG A 43 -1.20 -0.92 -2.15
CA ARG A 43 -0.25 -2.02 -1.96
C ARG A 43 -0.69 -3.29 -2.69
N ARG A 44 -1.98 -3.67 -2.62
CA ARG A 44 -2.53 -4.82 -3.37
C ARG A 44 -2.43 -4.65 -4.89
N LYS A 45 -2.56 -3.43 -5.41
CA LYS A 45 -2.37 -3.15 -6.84
C LYS A 45 -0.90 -3.14 -7.23
N VAL A 46 -0.02 -2.52 -6.45
CA VAL A 46 1.41 -2.42 -6.75
C VAL A 46 2.15 -3.72 -6.44
N PHE A 47 1.61 -4.60 -5.60
CA PHE A 47 2.18 -5.91 -5.28
C PHE A 47 1.08 -6.99 -5.24
N PRO A 48 0.56 -7.41 -6.41
CA PRO A 48 -0.45 -8.45 -6.47
C PRO A 48 0.16 -9.78 -6.02
N GLY A 49 -0.40 -10.37 -4.97
CA GLY A 49 -0.01 -11.71 -4.49
C GLY A 49 1.38 -11.84 -3.87
N GLY A 50 1.99 -10.74 -3.41
CA GLY A 50 3.31 -10.78 -2.76
C GLY A 50 4.49 -11.07 -3.71
N GLY A 51 4.20 -11.12 -5.01
CA GLY A 51 5.14 -11.51 -6.06
C GLY A 51 5.88 -10.33 -6.68
N ARG A 52 7.01 -10.60 -7.34
CA ARG A 52 7.56 -9.64 -8.32
C ARG A 52 6.61 -9.52 -9.50
N TRP A 53 6.35 -8.29 -9.93
CA TRP A 53 5.73 -8.01 -11.22
C TRP A 53 6.51 -8.70 -12.33
N ARG A 54 5.86 -9.59 -13.07
CA ARG A 54 6.43 -10.26 -14.25
C ARG A 54 5.96 -9.61 -15.55
N ASP A 55 4.72 -9.15 -15.57
CA ASP A 55 4.09 -8.53 -16.73
C ASP A 55 3.78 -7.07 -16.46
N PRO A 56 4.24 -6.11 -17.28
CA PRO A 56 3.95 -4.69 -17.06
C PRO A 56 2.45 -4.41 -17.22
N ASN A 57 1.85 -3.67 -16.28
CA ASN A 57 0.49 -3.15 -16.41
C ASN A 57 0.56 -1.67 -16.81
N PRO A 58 0.31 -1.34 -18.10
CA PRO A 58 0.31 0.04 -18.56
C PRO A 58 -0.79 0.90 -17.91
N LYS A 59 -1.81 0.29 -17.32
CA LYS A 59 -2.90 0.97 -16.61
C LYS A 59 -2.64 1.15 -15.11
N LEU A 60 -1.52 0.65 -14.57
CA LEU A 60 -1.23 0.69 -13.14
C LEU A 60 -1.34 2.12 -12.58
N TYR A 61 -0.80 3.10 -13.30
CA TYR A 61 -0.87 4.50 -12.88
C TYR A 61 -2.30 5.05 -12.84
N LEU A 62 -3.16 4.61 -13.77
CA LEU A 62 -4.57 4.99 -13.77
C LEU A 62 -5.30 4.37 -12.58
N GLU A 63 -5.10 3.07 -12.36
CA GLU A 63 -5.70 2.33 -11.24
C GLU A 63 -5.27 2.90 -9.88
N MET A 64 -4.01 3.30 -9.73
CA MET A 64 -3.52 3.96 -8.51
C MET A 64 -4.22 5.31 -8.27
N LYS A 65 -4.41 6.11 -9.33
CA LYS A 65 -5.13 7.38 -9.21
C LYS A 65 -6.60 7.19 -8.83
N GLU A 66 -7.26 6.18 -9.37
CA GLU A 66 -8.64 5.84 -9.01
C GLU A 66 -8.76 5.46 -7.54
N ILE A 67 -7.82 4.67 -7.01
CA ILE A 67 -7.79 4.32 -5.58
C ILE A 67 -7.62 5.56 -4.71
N LEU A 68 -6.71 6.47 -5.09
CA LEU A 68 -6.49 7.71 -4.35
C LEU A 68 -7.72 8.63 -4.37
N ARG A 69 -8.43 8.71 -5.50
CA ARG A 69 -9.67 9.50 -5.61
C ARG A 69 -10.77 8.91 -4.71
N ALA A 70 -11.00 7.60 -4.79
CA ALA A 70 -11.98 6.93 -3.95
C ALA A 70 -11.67 7.15 -2.46
N ALA A 71 -10.41 7.02 -2.06
CA ALA A 71 -10.00 7.28 -0.69
C ALA A 71 -10.20 8.74 -0.27
N GLN A 72 -10.03 9.70 -1.18
CA GLN A 72 -10.29 11.10 -0.87
C GLN A 72 -11.78 11.35 -0.59
N ASP A 73 -12.67 10.68 -1.31
CA ASP A 73 -14.11 10.79 -1.08
C ASP A 73 -14.51 10.08 0.23
N ASP A 74 -13.96 8.88 0.49
CA ASP A 74 -14.14 8.15 1.76
C ASP A 74 -13.70 8.99 2.98
N LEU A 75 -12.61 9.76 2.86
CA LEU A 75 -12.12 10.65 3.93
C LEU A 75 -13.02 11.87 4.15
N LYS A 76 -13.60 12.44 3.08
CA LYS A 76 -14.54 13.56 3.21
C LYS A 76 -15.83 13.12 3.89
N GLU A 77 -16.30 11.89 3.65
CA GLU A 77 -17.48 11.33 4.33
C GLU A 77 -17.24 11.07 5.83
N LEU A 78 -15.99 10.88 6.25
CA LEU A 78 -15.61 10.72 7.66
C LEU A 78 -15.51 12.05 8.43
N GLU A 79 -15.41 13.17 7.73
CA GLU A 79 -15.34 14.52 8.31
C GLU A 79 -16.71 15.23 8.40
N GLY A 80 -17.77 14.61 7.85
CA GLY A 80 -19.15 15.12 7.84
C GLY A 80 -20.04 14.52 8.93
#